data_AF-O85734-F1
#
_entry.id   AF-O85734-F1
#
_cell.length_a   1.000
_cell.length_b   1.000
_cell.length_c   1.000
_cell.angle_alpha   90.00
_cell.angle_beta   90.00
_cell.angle_gamma   90.00
#
_symmetry.space_group_name_H-M   'P 1'
#
loop_
_entity.id
_entity.type
_entity.pdbx_description
1 polymer ?
#
loop_
_entity_poly.entity_id
_entity_poly.type
_entity_poly.pdbx_seq_one_letter_code
_entity_poly.pdbx_strand_id
1 'polypeptide(L)' 'SLFAGVTKDLTDRVKAGELIGNVAQQFGGKGGVRPDMAMAGGTDINALPAALNSVEAWVASKL' A
#
# COMPACT_ATOMS: atom_id res chain seq x y z
N SER A 1 10.73 -1.23 5.62
CA SER A 1 10.27 -0.86 4.27
C SER A 1 9.14 -1.80 3.87
N LEU A 2 8.17 -1.34 3.08
CA LEU A 2 7.06 -2.15 2.57
C LEU A 2 7.12 -2.22 1.05
N PHE A 3 6.68 -3.35 0.51
CA PHE A 3 6.53 -3.59 -0.92
C PHE A 3 5.11 -4.11 -1.18
N ALA A 4 4.48 -3.62 -2.24
CA ALA A 4 3.25 -4.21 -2.78
C ALA A 4 3.39 -4.44 -4.27
N GLY A 5 2.92 -5.61 -4.71
CA GLY A 5 2.74 -5.95 -6.11
C GLY A 5 1.28 -6.30 -6.36
N VAL A 6 0.75 -5.87 -7.50
CA VAL A 6 -0.58 -6.25 -7.98
C VAL A 6 -0.40 -7.02 -9.28
N THR A 7 -1.17 -8.09 -9.47
CA THR A 7 -1.15 -8.84 -10.72
C THR A 7 -1.74 -8.01 -11.86
N LYS A 8 -1.29 -8.26 -13.09
CA LYS A 8 -1.64 -7.43 -14.26
C LYS A 8 -3.15 -7.33 -14.49
N ASP A 9 -3.87 -8.41 -14.25
CA ASP A 9 -5.33 -8.53 -14.37
C ASP A 9 -6.11 -7.67 -13.36
N LEU A 10 -5.49 -7.32 -12.23
CA LEU A 10 -6.09 -6.49 -11.19
C LEU A 10 -5.60 -5.03 -11.21
N THR A 11 -4.55 -4.73 -11.99
CA THR A 11 -3.88 -3.41 -11.97
C THR A 11 -4.79 -2.26 -12.41
N ASP A 12 -5.82 -2.57 -13.21
CA ASP A 12 -6.83 -1.59 -13.65
C ASP A 12 -7.80 -1.18 -12.55
N ARG A 13 -8.03 -2.05 -11.55
CA ARG A 13 -8.93 -1.80 -10.41
C ARG A 13 -8.17 -1.38 -9.16
N VAL A 14 -7.04 -2.01 -8.93
CA VAL A 14 -6.21 -1.83 -7.75
C VAL A 14 -4.80 -1.47 -8.19
N LYS A 15 -4.36 -0.23 -7.93
CA LYS A 15 -2.99 0.18 -8.23
C LYS A 15 -2.09 -0.05 -7.02
N ALA A 16 -0.95 -0.71 -7.22
CA ALA A 16 0.03 -0.95 -6.17
C ALA A 16 0.47 0.36 -5.49
N GLY A 17 0.62 1.41 -6.30
CA GLY A 17 0.95 2.76 -5.84
C GLY A 17 -0.04 3.39 -4.87
N GLU A 18 -1.34 3.25 -5.16
CA GLU A 18 -2.39 3.81 -4.31
C GLU A 18 -2.47 3.06 -2.98
N LEU A 19 -2.35 1.73 -3.03
CA LEU A 19 -2.30 0.88 -1.85
C LEU A 19 -1.13 1.25 -0.94
N ILE A 20 0.09 1.25 -1.49
CA ILE A 20 1.29 1.55 -0.71
C ILE A 20 1.30 2.99 -0.22
N GLY A 21 0.78 3.94 -1.00
CA GLY A 21 0.62 5.32 -0.55
C GLY A 21 -0.31 5.44 0.66
N ASN A 22 -1.44 4.75 0.63
CA ASN A 22 -2.40 4.72 1.74
C ASN A 22 -1.79 4.13 3.01
N VAL A 23 -1.11 2.98 2.91
CA VAL A 23 -0.49 2.33 4.07
C VAL A 23 0.70 3.16 4.57
N ALA A 24 1.56 3.68 3.68
CA ALA A 24 2.72 4.49 4.02
C ALA A 24 2.37 5.70 4.89
N GLN A 25 1.30 6.41 4.54
CA GLN A 25 0.87 7.59 5.29
C GLN A 25 0.49 7.27 6.74
N GLN A 26 -0.03 6.07 7.01
CA GLN A 26 -0.46 5.66 8.35
C GLN A 26 0.71 5.42 9.32
N PHE A 27 1.91 5.14 8.81
CA PHE A 27 3.13 4.95 9.62
C PHE A 27 4.22 6.00 9.34
N GLY A 28 3.82 7.21 8.95
CA GLY A 28 4.72 8.35 8.76
C GLY A 28 5.63 8.24 7.53
N GLY A 29 5.22 7.46 6.55
CA GLY A 29 6.01 7.08 5.38
C GLY A 29 5.61 7.74 4.06
N LYS A 30 6.52 7.62 3.09
CA LYS A 30 6.33 7.98 1.68
C LYS A 30 7.04 6.96 0.80
N GLY A 31 6.55 6.78 -0.44
CA GLY A 31 7.05 5.75 -1.34
C GLY A 31 7.07 6.16 -2.81
N GLY A 32 7.88 5.44 -3.58
CA GLY A 32 7.97 5.56 -5.04
C GLY A 32 6.97 4.62 -5.73
N VAL A 33 6.37 5.10 -6.81
CA VAL A 33 5.20 4.45 -7.43
C VAL A 33 5.50 3.99 -8.85
N ARG A 34 5.31 2.69 -9.10
CA ARG A 34 4.88 2.15 -10.39
C ARG A 34 3.47 1.54 -10.23
N PRO A 35 2.66 1.47 -11.31
CA PRO A 35 1.27 1.02 -11.20
C PRO A 35 1.14 -0.46 -10.79
N ASP A 36 2.07 -1.30 -11.24
CA ASP A 36 2.15 -2.74 -10.99
C ASP A 36 2.93 -3.08 -9.70
N MET A 37 3.92 -2.25 -9.34
CA MET A 37 4.77 -2.44 -8.18
C MET A 37 5.06 -1.13 -7.46
N ALA A 38 4.92 -1.10 -6.15
CA ALA A 38 5.22 0.08 -5.35
C ALA A 38 5.99 -0.29 -4.09
N MET A 39 6.84 0.64 -3.64
CA MET A 39 7.63 0.49 -2.43
C MET A 39 7.57 1.77 -1.61
N ALA A 40 7.35 1.66 -0.31
CA ALA A 40 7.40 2.78 0.63
C ALA A 40 8.24 2.47 1.86
N GLY A 41 8.84 3.54 2.40
CA GLY A 41 9.43 3.55 3.72
C GLY A 41 8.65 4.47 4.64
N GLY A 42 8.76 4.26 5.94
CA GLY A 42 8.16 5.10 6.97
C GLY A 42 8.85 4.88 8.30
N THR A 43 8.56 5.77 9.24
CA THR A 43 9.34 5.95 10.47
C THR A 43 8.64 5.42 11.71
N ASP A 44 7.32 5.27 11.69
CA ASP A 44 6.54 4.82 12.85
C ASP A 44 6.28 3.31 12.82
N ILE A 45 7.23 2.54 13.35
CA ILE A 45 7.15 1.07 13.38
C ILE A 45 5.96 0.58 14.24
N ASN A 46 5.54 1.37 15.24
CA ASN A 46 4.45 0.97 16.14
C ASN A 46 3.08 1.07 15.46
N ALA A 47 2.93 1.96 14.48
CA ALA A 47 1.72 2.08 13.66
C ALA A 47 1.61 0.99 12.58
N LEU A 48 2.70 0.27 12.29
CA LEU A 48 2.77 -0.72 11.21
C LEU A 48 1.71 -1.84 11.31
N PRO A 49 1.43 -2.44 12.49
CA PRO A 49 0.41 -3.48 12.59
C PRO A 49 -0.99 -2.98 12.25
N ALA A 50 -1.35 -1.77 12.71
CA ALA A 50 -2.64 -1.15 12.39
C ALA A 50 -2.73 -0.81 10.90
N ALA A 51 -1.65 -0.30 10.32
CA ALA A 51 -1.56 0.01 8.89
C ALA A 51 -1.75 -1.24 8.02
N LEU A 52 -1.12 -2.35 8.37
CA LEU A 52 -1.28 -3.63 7.65
C LEU A 52 -2.70 -4.19 7.79
N ASN A 53 -3.32 -4.09 8.96
CA ASN A 53 -4.72 -4.51 9.15
C ASN A 53 -5.72 -3.69 8.32
N SER A 54 -5.40 -2.44 7.99
CA SER A 54 -6.25 -1.59 7.14
C SER A 54 -6.29 -2.02 5.66
N VAL A 55 -5.31 -2.81 5.21
CA VAL A 55 -5.13 -3.18 3.79
C VAL A 55 -6.31 -3.98 3.27
N GLU A 56 -6.80 -4.95 4.03
CA GLU A 56 -7.90 -5.82 3.59
C GLU A 56 -9.17 -5.03 3.30
N ALA A 57 -9.56 -4.15 4.24
CA ALA A 57 -10.71 -3.27 4.06
C ALA A 57 -10.53 -2.31 2.87
N TRP A 58 -9.31 -1.79 2.68
CA TRP A 58 -9.00 -0.93 1.54
C TRP A 58 -9.12 -1.68 0.21
N VAL A 59 -8.58 -2.90 0.10
CA VAL A 59 -8.68 -3.72 -1.12
C VAL A 59 -10.12 -4.12 -1.39
N ALA A 60 -10.87 -4.52 -0.37
CA ALA A 60 -12.30 -4.85 -0.49
C ALA A 60 -13.13 -3.68 -1.01
N SER A 61 -12.75 -2.43 -0.72
CA SER A 61 -13.42 -1.23 -1.24
C SER A 61 -13.17 -0.95 -2.73
N LYS A 62 -12.20 -1.64 -3.34
CA LYS A 62 -11.75 -1.43 -4.73
C LYS A 62 -12.12 -2.57 -5.68
N LEU A 63 -12.59 -3.71 -5.14
CA LEU A 63 -13.03 -4.89 -5.89
C LEU A 63 -14.53 -4.82 -6.19
#